data_AF-A0A7S0FTK7-F1
#
_entry.id   AF-A0A7S0FTK7-F1
#
_cell.length_a   1.000
_cell.length_b   1.000
_cell.length_c   1.000
_cell.angle_alpha   90.00
_cell.angle_beta   90.00
_cell.angle_gamma   90.00
#
_symmetry.space_group_name_H-M   'P 1'
#
loop_
_entity.id
_entity.type
_entity.pdbx_description
1 polymer ?
#
loop_
_entity_poly.entity_id
_entity_poly.type
_entity_poly.pdbx_seq_one_letter_code
_entity_poly.pdbx_strand_id
1 'polypeptide(L)'
;IRVARIFRVAKVFGELRELVSAMMNAVAALAWSLILLLMIMYTFAIIFLQAAQGCIEDGPCSGAGIEEWYPGLFATMYTLFKAISGGDWGMMAAELIQYSGLYTVMWVLYVIMTMFCMLNLLTGVFVSVSSEVQSRSSQIRQKINAEENFVRDMKDLFTALDTNNTGMLTPEEFSDCLQNDYVVAFLEGAGLTITDFRTLFELLDYNHSGDVSIVDFIA
;
A
#
# COMPACT_ATOMS: atom_id res chain seq x y z
N ILE A 1 -22.02 -10.94 27.54
CA ILE A 1 -22.24 -9.51 27.16
C ILE A 1 -20.99 -8.64 27.32
N ARG A 2 -20.18 -8.75 28.40
CA ARG A 2 -18.93 -7.97 28.56
C ARG A 2 -17.81 -8.38 27.59
N VAL A 3 -17.61 -9.68 27.37
CA VAL A 3 -16.58 -10.23 26.47
C VAL A 3 -16.84 -9.87 24.99
N ALA A 4 -18.09 -9.94 24.53
CA ALA A 4 -18.47 -9.53 23.17
C ALA A 4 -18.19 -8.03 22.87
N ARG A 5 -18.23 -7.17 23.89
CA ARG A 5 -17.89 -5.74 23.77
C ARG A 5 -16.39 -5.54 23.56
N ILE A 6 -15.55 -6.33 24.25
CA ILE A 6 -14.09 -6.31 24.13
C ILE A 6 -13.66 -6.81 22.74
N PHE A 7 -14.24 -7.90 22.25
CA PHE A 7 -13.98 -8.41 20.89
C PHE A 7 -14.41 -7.41 19.80
N ARG A 8 -15.55 -6.74 19.98
CA ARG A 8 -16.03 -5.73 19.03
C ARG A 8 -15.13 -4.50 18.99
N VAL A 9 -14.64 -4.05 20.16
CA VAL A 9 -13.68 -2.92 20.26
C VAL A 9 -12.32 -3.32 19.70
N ALA A 10 -11.79 -4.51 20.03
CA ALA A 10 -10.53 -5.01 19.48
C ALA A 10 -10.57 -5.15 17.95
N LYS A 11 -11.70 -5.61 17.40
CA LYS A 11 -11.92 -5.69 15.95
C LYS A 11 -11.94 -4.31 15.29
N VAL A 12 -12.63 -3.33 15.89
CA VAL A 12 -12.64 -1.93 15.39
C VAL A 12 -11.23 -1.31 15.41
N PHE A 13 -10.43 -1.55 16.45
CA PHE A 13 -9.04 -1.07 16.49
C PHE A 13 -8.15 -1.72 15.44
N GLY A 14 -8.38 -3.00 15.10
CA GLY A 14 -7.70 -3.66 13.98
C GLY A 14 -8.07 -3.06 12.63
N GLU A 15 -9.37 -2.91 12.35
CA GLU A 15 -9.87 -2.33 11.10
C GLU A 15 -9.42 -0.87 10.94
N LEU A 16 -9.42 -0.08 12.02
CA LEU A 16 -8.97 1.31 12.00
C LEU A 16 -7.46 1.42 11.77
N ARG A 17 -6.66 0.50 12.35
CA ARG A 17 -5.20 0.46 12.14
C ARG A 17 -4.84 0.10 10.69
N GLU A 18 -5.57 -0.84 10.08
CA GLU A 18 -5.41 -1.15 8.66
C GLU A 18 -5.71 0.07 7.79
N LEU A 19 -6.84 0.76 8.04
CA LEU A 19 -7.21 1.98 7.31
C LEU A 19 -6.20 3.12 7.51
N VAL A 20 -5.68 3.32 8.72
CA VAL A 20 -4.67 4.36 8.98
C VAL A 20 -3.36 4.03 8.25
N SER A 21 -2.95 2.76 8.23
CA SER A 21 -1.75 2.33 7.50
C SER A 21 -1.89 2.54 5.99
N ALA A 22 -3.05 2.24 5.43
CA ALA A 22 -3.41 2.52 4.04
C ALA A 22 -3.31 4.01 3.71
N MET A 23 -3.92 4.85 4.55
CA MET A 23 -3.88 6.31 4.41
C MET A 23 -2.45 6.84 4.52
N MET A 24 -1.63 6.35 5.45
CA MET A 24 -0.24 6.76 5.58
C MET A 24 0.59 6.46 4.33
N ASN A 25 0.38 5.29 3.72
CA ASN A 25 1.04 4.93 2.47
C ASN A 25 0.59 5.84 1.32
N ALA A 26 -0.71 6.16 1.24
CA ALA A 26 -1.21 7.13 0.27
C ALA A 26 -0.64 8.54 0.50
N VAL A 27 -0.55 8.98 1.75
CA VAL A 27 0.05 10.28 2.12
C VAL A 27 1.53 10.33 1.75
N ALA A 28 2.29 9.26 1.92
CA ALA A 28 3.70 9.21 1.52
C ALA A 28 3.88 9.36 0.00
N ALA A 29 3.05 8.71 -0.81
CA ALA A 29 3.05 8.87 -2.27
C ALA A 29 2.63 10.29 -2.70
N LEU A 30 1.64 10.85 -2.01
CA LEU A 30 1.17 12.23 -2.20
C LEU A 30 2.23 13.27 -1.85
N ALA A 31 3.02 13.03 -0.81
CA ALA A 31 4.03 13.97 -0.33
C ALA A 31 5.09 14.27 -1.41
N TRP A 32 5.58 13.25 -2.12
CA TRP A 32 6.56 13.45 -3.20
C TRP A 32 6.00 14.26 -4.36
N SER A 33 4.75 14.00 -4.72
CA SER A 33 4.06 14.73 -5.78
C SER A 33 3.79 16.19 -5.37
N LEU A 34 3.46 16.42 -4.10
CA LEU A 34 3.31 17.76 -3.53
C LEU A 34 4.65 18.53 -3.51
N ILE A 35 5.74 17.87 -3.17
CA ILE A 35 7.09 18.47 -3.23
C ILE A 35 7.43 18.88 -4.67
N LEU A 36 7.16 18.01 -5.65
CA LEU A 36 7.36 18.34 -7.06
C LEU A 36 6.53 19.54 -7.50
N LEU A 37 5.25 19.59 -7.10
CA LEU A 37 4.37 20.72 -7.38
C LEU A 37 4.92 22.03 -6.78
N LEU A 38 5.38 22.00 -5.53
CA LEU A 38 5.97 23.16 -4.86
C LEU A 38 7.27 23.62 -5.54
N MET A 39 8.11 22.69 -6.00
CA MET A 39 9.31 23.04 -6.76
C MET A 39 8.98 23.73 -8.08
N ILE A 40 8.05 23.19 -8.86
CA ILE A 40 7.60 23.80 -10.13
C ILE A 40 7.04 25.20 -9.84
N MET A 41 6.15 25.32 -8.84
CA MET A 41 5.56 26.59 -8.45
C MET A 41 6.61 27.61 -8.01
N TYR A 42 7.62 27.18 -7.26
CA TYR A 42 8.73 28.05 -6.84
C TYR A 42 9.53 28.57 -8.04
N THR A 43 9.89 27.70 -8.99
CA THR A 43 10.63 28.08 -10.20
C THR A 43 9.86 29.10 -11.04
N PHE A 44 8.58 28.83 -11.32
CA PHE A 44 7.75 29.75 -12.09
C PHE A 44 7.44 31.05 -11.33
N ALA A 45 7.32 31.00 -10.00
CA ALA A 45 7.13 32.19 -9.18
C ALA A 45 8.32 33.15 -9.30
N ILE A 46 9.56 32.64 -9.31
CA ILE A 46 10.74 33.49 -9.53
C ILE A 46 10.72 34.10 -10.93
N ILE A 47 10.42 33.32 -11.97
CA ILE A 47 10.38 33.80 -13.35
C ILE A 47 9.36 34.94 -13.50
N PHE A 48 8.14 34.75 -13.00
CA PHE A 48 7.09 35.77 -13.12
C PHE A 48 7.32 36.97 -12.22
N LEU A 49 7.89 36.77 -11.02
CA LEU A 49 8.26 37.88 -10.15
C LEU A 49 9.35 38.76 -10.79
N GLN A 50 10.38 38.15 -11.39
CA GLN A 50 11.42 38.88 -12.12
C GLN A 50 10.86 39.60 -13.35
N ALA A 51 9.93 38.96 -14.06
CA ALA A 51 9.23 39.57 -15.18
C ALA A 51 8.37 40.77 -14.77
N ALA A 52 7.66 40.65 -13.64
CA ALA A 52 6.85 41.74 -13.09
C ALA A 52 7.75 42.91 -12.67
N GLN A 53 8.86 42.65 -12.00
CA GLN A 53 9.85 43.68 -11.62
C GLN A 53 10.43 44.38 -12.85
N GLY A 54 10.86 43.63 -13.87
CA GLY A 54 11.36 44.21 -15.13
C GLY A 54 10.30 45.04 -15.85
N CYS A 55 9.03 44.60 -15.83
CA CYS A 55 7.96 45.36 -16.45
C CYS A 55 7.63 46.68 -15.72
N ILE A 56 7.78 46.72 -14.39
CA ILE A 56 7.63 47.94 -13.59
C ILE A 56 8.80 48.90 -13.89
N GLU A 57 10.03 48.39 -13.96
CA GLU A 57 11.23 49.19 -14.23
C GLU A 57 11.24 49.79 -15.65
N ASP A 58 10.85 49.00 -16.66
CA ASP A 58 10.83 49.43 -18.06
C ASP A 58 9.67 50.40 -18.36
N GLY A 59 8.69 50.53 -17.47
CA GLY A 59 7.54 51.43 -17.58
C GLY A 59 6.28 50.98 -18.34
N PRO A 60 6.19 49.82 -19.03
CA PRO A 60 4.93 49.41 -19.66
C PRO A 60 3.91 48.83 -18.67
N CYS A 61 4.32 48.45 -17.46
CA CYS A 61 3.41 48.00 -16.40
C CYS A 61 3.39 49.01 -15.24
N SER A 62 2.35 49.84 -15.15
CA SER A 62 2.13 50.74 -14.00
C SER A 62 0.82 50.46 -13.25
N GLY A 63 0.24 49.26 -13.45
CA GLY A 63 -1.06 48.90 -12.90
C GLY A 63 -1.00 48.35 -11.48
N ALA A 64 -2.03 48.65 -10.68
CA ALA A 64 -2.25 48.06 -9.34
C ALA A 64 -2.30 46.52 -9.36
N GLY A 65 -2.64 45.92 -10.51
CA GLY A 65 -2.70 44.46 -10.66
C GLY A 65 -1.35 43.77 -10.50
N ILE A 66 -0.25 44.32 -11.06
CA ILE A 66 1.06 43.65 -10.95
C ILE A 66 1.59 43.68 -9.51
N GLU A 67 1.39 44.79 -8.80
CA GLU A 67 1.77 44.91 -7.39
C GLU A 67 0.88 44.04 -6.48
N GLU A 68 -0.38 43.80 -6.86
CA GLU A 68 -1.29 42.90 -6.14
C GLU A 68 -0.93 41.42 -6.35
N TRP A 69 -0.66 41.02 -7.60
CA TRP A 69 -0.43 39.63 -7.97
C TRP A 69 1.01 39.15 -7.73
N TYR A 70 2.00 40.07 -7.83
CA TYR A 70 3.43 39.76 -7.74
C TYR A 70 4.21 40.64 -6.72
N PRO A 71 3.71 40.91 -5.49
CA PRO A 71 4.42 41.78 -4.54
C PRO A 71 5.68 41.15 -3.94
N GLY A 72 5.83 39.83 -4.04
CA GLY A 72 6.98 39.09 -3.51
C GLY A 72 6.86 37.60 -3.77
N LEU A 73 7.89 36.83 -3.42
CA LEU A 73 7.99 35.42 -3.80
C LEU A 73 6.85 34.56 -3.25
N PHE A 74 6.61 34.59 -1.93
CA PHE A 74 5.54 33.79 -1.31
C PHE A 74 4.14 34.21 -1.79
N ALA A 75 3.93 35.52 -1.97
CA ALA A 75 2.67 36.04 -2.50
C ALA A 75 2.48 35.60 -3.97
N THR A 76 3.53 35.63 -4.78
CA THR A 76 3.50 35.13 -6.16
C THR A 76 3.21 33.63 -6.19
N MET A 77 3.85 32.83 -5.32
CA MET A 77 3.52 31.41 -5.18
C MET A 77 2.04 31.21 -4.80
N TYR A 78 1.50 32.03 -3.91
CA TYR A 78 0.07 32.00 -3.57
C TYR A 78 -0.84 32.38 -4.76
N THR A 79 -0.47 33.39 -5.55
CA THR A 79 -1.15 33.76 -6.79
C THR A 79 -1.14 32.60 -7.79
N LEU A 80 0.01 31.93 -7.97
CA LEU A 80 0.14 30.75 -8.82
C LEU A 80 -0.70 29.57 -8.31
N PHE A 81 -0.74 29.34 -7.00
CA PHE A 81 -1.64 28.36 -6.41
C PHE A 81 -3.12 28.70 -6.65
N LYS A 82 -3.50 29.98 -6.54
CA LYS A 82 -4.87 30.46 -6.82
C LYS A 82 -5.24 30.23 -8.30
N ALA A 83 -4.31 30.47 -9.22
CA ALA A 83 -4.50 30.24 -10.65
C ALA A 83 -4.87 28.79 -10.99
N ILE A 84 -4.25 27.82 -10.31
CA ILE A 84 -4.49 26.39 -10.56
C ILE A 84 -5.65 25.82 -9.72
N SER A 85 -6.07 26.51 -8.67
CA SER A 85 -7.16 26.08 -7.77
C SER A 85 -8.55 26.60 -8.18
N GLY A 86 -8.74 26.98 -9.45
CA GLY A 86 -10.00 27.50 -9.98
C GLY A 86 -10.13 29.03 -10.00
N GLY A 87 -9.02 29.76 -9.81
CA GLY A 87 -8.95 31.20 -10.07
C GLY A 87 -8.82 31.53 -11.55
N ASP A 88 -9.09 32.80 -11.90
CA ASP A 88 -8.86 33.32 -13.25
C ASP A 88 -7.38 33.66 -13.45
N TRP A 89 -6.65 32.71 -14.03
CA TRP A 89 -5.24 32.88 -14.39
C TRP A 89 -5.03 33.87 -15.55
N GLY A 90 -6.07 34.13 -16.35
CA GLY A 90 -6.00 35.09 -17.45
C GLY A 90 -5.81 36.51 -16.95
N MET A 91 -6.51 36.89 -15.87
CA MET A 91 -6.32 38.19 -15.21
C MET A 91 -4.90 38.36 -14.66
N MET A 92 -4.32 37.29 -14.10
CA MET A 92 -2.97 37.32 -13.54
C MET A 92 -1.92 37.42 -14.65
N ALA A 93 -2.12 36.72 -15.77
CA ALA A 93 -1.22 36.76 -16.91
C ALA A 93 -1.32 38.05 -17.73
N ALA A 94 -2.47 38.73 -17.75
CA ALA A 94 -2.77 39.86 -18.63
C ALA A 94 -1.71 40.98 -18.61
N GLU A 95 -1.23 41.34 -17.43
CA GLU A 95 -0.22 42.39 -17.25
C GLU A 95 1.15 41.97 -17.79
N LEU A 96 1.54 40.71 -17.57
CA LEU A 96 2.81 40.15 -18.07
C LEU A 96 2.80 39.93 -19.60
N ILE A 97 1.63 39.68 -20.18
CA ILE A 97 1.46 39.53 -21.63
C ILE A 97 1.67 40.86 -22.35
N GLN A 98 1.26 41.98 -21.73
CA GLN A 98 1.50 43.32 -22.28
C GLN A 98 2.98 43.67 -22.33
N TYR A 99 3.78 43.13 -21.39
CA TYR A 99 5.23 43.29 -21.41
C TYR A 99 5.89 42.53 -22.56
N SER A 100 5.59 41.24 -22.70
CA SER A 100 6.12 40.42 -23.80
C SER A 100 5.28 39.17 -24.03
N GLY A 101 5.01 38.88 -25.30
CA GLY A 101 4.30 37.66 -25.71
C GLY A 101 4.96 36.36 -25.25
N LEU A 102 6.27 36.37 -24.94
CA LEU A 102 6.99 35.22 -24.39
C LEU A 102 6.40 34.76 -23.04
N TYR A 103 5.95 35.69 -22.20
CA TYR A 103 5.36 35.36 -20.91
C TYR A 103 4.01 34.67 -21.04
N THR A 104 3.29 34.87 -22.16
CA THR A 104 2.10 34.07 -22.50
C THR A 104 2.44 32.59 -22.60
N VAL A 105 3.54 32.27 -23.31
CA VAL A 105 3.98 30.89 -23.51
C VAL A 105 4.41 30.28 -22.17
N MET A 106 5.13 31.03 -21.34
CA MET A 106 5.55 30.59 -20.01
C MET A 106 4.36 30.35 -19.07
N TRP A 107 3.32 31.19 -19.12
CA TRP A 107 2.08 31.00 -18.35
C TRP A 107 1.33 29.75 -18.77
N VAL A 108 1.13 29.55 -20.08
CA VAL A 108 0.48 28.34 -20.59
C VAL A 108 1.28 27.09 -20.23
N LEU A 109 2.62 27.14 -20.33
CA LEU A 109 3.50 26.05 -19.93
C LEU A 109 3.36 25.72 -18.45
N TYR A 110 3.33 26.73 -17.58
CA TYR A 110 3.09 26.56 -16.14
C TYR A 110 1.77 25.84 -15.86
N VAL A 111 0.68 26.27 -16.51
CA VAL A 111 -0.65 25.66 -16.34
C VAL A 111 -0.64 24.21 -16.79
N ILE A 112 -0.07 23.91 -17.97
CA ILE A 112 0.01 22.54 -18.50
C ILE A 112 0.84 21.65 -17.57
N MET A 113 2.05 22.07 -17.18
CA MET A 113 2.91 21.28 -16.28
C MET A 113 2.23 21.02 -14.94
N THR A 114 1.56 22.02 -14.39
CA THR A 114 0.86 21.89 -13.11
C THR A 114 -0.37 20.99 -13.22
N MET A 115 -1.14 21.07 -14.30
CA MET A 115 -2.25 20.14 -14.55
C MET A 115 -1.75 18.70 -14.68
N PHE A 116 -0.67 18.46 -15.43
CA PHE A 116 -0.06 17.13 -15.50
C PHE A 116 0.44 16.65 -14.14
N CYS A 117 1.05 17.53 -13.34
CA CYS A 117 1.46 17.21 -11.98
C CYS A 117 0.26 16.82 -11.11
N MET A 118 -0.84 17.57 -11.16
CA MET A 118 -2.09 17.25 -10.45
C MET A 118 -2.71 15.93 -10.92
N LEU A 119 -2.72 15.65 -12.22
CA LEU A 119 -3.19 14.37 -12.76
C LEU A 119 -2.34 13.19 -12.29
N ASN A 120 -1.01 13.36 -12.26
CA ASN A 120 -0.10 12.36 -11.69
C ASN A 120 -0.32 12.18 -10.19
N LEU A 121 -0.65 13.26 -9.47
CA LEU A 121 -1.03 13.26 -8.06
C LEU A 121 -2.28 12.41 -7.82
N LEU A 122 -3.33 12.64 -8.61
CA LEU A 122 -4.57 11.85 -8.56
C LEU A 122 -4.34 10.39 -8.93
N THR A 123 -3.58 10.15 -10.01
CA THR A 123 -3.22 8.80 -10.45
C THR A 123 -2.46 8.05 -9.37
N GLY A 124 -1.54 8.71 -8.66
CA GLY A 124 -0.83 8.14 -7.52
C GLY A 124 -1.75 7.66 -6.40
N VAL A 125 -2.83 8.39 -6.11
CA VAL A 125 -3.86 7.98 -5.15
C VAL A 125 -4.66 6.79 -5.68
N PHE A 126 -5.07 6.81 -6.96
CA PHE A 126 -5.81 5.69 -7.54
C PHE A 126 -4.98 4.40 -7.58
N VAL A 127 -3.70 4.51 -7.90
CA VAL A 127 -2.76 3.37 -7.92
C VAL A 127 -2.54 2.83 -6.52
N SER A 128 -2.35 3.70 -5.51
CA SER A 128 -2.15 3.23 -4.13
C SER A 128 -3.36 2.45 -3.61
N VAL A 129 -4.58 2.97 -3.83
CA VAL A 129 -5.84 2.28 -3.47
C VAL A 129 -5.98 0.95 -4.25
N SER A 130 -5.68 0.94 -5.54
CA SER A 130 -5.79 -0.27 -6.37
C SER A 130 -4.78 -1.35 -5.94
N SER A 131 -3.55 -0.94 -5.61
CA SER A 131 -2.49 -1.85 -5.16
C SER A 131 -2.80 -2.50 -3.81
N GLU A 132 -3.48 -1.77 -2.91
CA GLU A 132 -3.89 -2.29 -1.62
C GLU A 132 -4.99 -3.35 -1.76
N VAL A 133 -6.02 -3.07 -2.58
CA VAL A 133 -7.07 -4.05 -2.89
C VAL A 133 -6.46 -5.33 -3.49
N GLN A 134 -5.49 -5.18 -4.37
CA GLN A 134 -4.78 -6.32 -4.96
C GLN A 134 -3.97 -7.10 -3.91
N SER A 135 -3.25 -6.43 -3.01
CA SER A 135 -2.49 -7.08 -1.93
C SER A 135 -3.38 -7.84 -0.95
N ARG A 136 -4.56 -7.31 -0.63
CA ARG A 136 -5.51 -7.98 0.26
C ARG A 136 -6.08 -9.24 -0.39
N SER A 137 -6.37 -9.17 -1.69
CA SER A 137 -6.82 -10.34 -2.46
C SER A 137 -5.73 -11.41 -2.57
N SER A 138 -4.46 -11.03 -2.74
CA SER A 138 -3.35 -11.99 -2.84
C SER A 138 -3.03 -12.65 -1.51
N GLN A 139 -3.09 -11.91 -0.39
CA GLN A 139 -2.90 -12.48 0.95
C GLN A 139 -3.98 -13.50 1.34
N ILE A 140 -5.25 -13.21 1.01
CA ILE A 140 -6.35 -14.17 1.22
C ILE A 140 -6.11 -15.43 0.39
N ARG A 141 -5.72 -15.26 -0.87
CA ARG A 141 -5.44 -16.39 -1.76
C ARG A 141 -4.21 -17.20 -1.35
N GLN A 142 -3.19 -16.55 -0.79
CA GLN A 142 -2.03 -17.23 -0.21
C GLN A 142 -2.40 -18.06 1.01
N LYS A 143 -3.27 -17.55 1.89
CA LYS A 143 -3.74 -18.32 3.05
C LYS A 143 -4.54 -19.55 2.64
N ILE A 144 -5.47 -19.40 1.69
CA ILE A 144 -6.26 -20.53 1.16
C ILE A 144 -5.34 -21.56 0.50
N ASN A 145 -4.42 -21.14 -0.36
CA ASN A 145 -3.49 -22.06 -1.02
C ASN A 145 -2.52 -22.73 -0.03
N ALA A 146 -2.11 -22.04 1.03
CA ALA A 146 -1.22 -22.61 2.04
C ALA A 146 -1.95 -23.70 2.85
N GLU A 147 -3.23 -23.47 3.19
CA GLU A 147 -4.07 -24.45 3.87
C GLU A 147 -4.35 -25.66 2.97
N GLU A 148 -4.66 -25.44 1.68
CA GLU A 148 -4.84 -26.52 0.70
C GLU A 148 -3.55 -27.33 0.46
N ASN A 149 -2.39 -26.67 0.35
CA ASN A 149 -1.11 -27.34 0.22
C ASN A 149 -0.76 -28.13 1.49
N PHE A 150 -0.99 -27.57 2.68
CA PHE A 150 -0.76 -28.27 3.94
C PHE A 150 -1.63 -29.54 4.05
N VAL A 151 -2.92 -29.44 3.74
CA VAL A 151 -3.83 -30.60 3.73
C VAL A 151 -3.38 -31.65 2.71
N ARG A 152 -2.91 -31.25 1.52
CA ARG A 152 -2.37 -32.18 0.52
C ARG A 152 -1.11 -32.87 1.04
N ASP A 153 -0.16 -32.10 1.54
CA ASP A 153 1.13 -32.59 2.01
C ASP A 153 0.94 -33.54 3.22
N MET A 154 -0.03 -33.26 4.11
CA MET A 154 -0.42 -34.15 5.20
C MET A 154 -1.10 -35.44 4.71
N LYS A 155 -1.93 -35.37 3.65
CA LYS A 155 -2.51 -36.58 3.03
C LYS A 155 -1.46 -37.45 2.36
N ASP A 156 -0.50 -36.84 1.66
CA ASP A 156 0.60 -37.56 1.01
C ASP A 156 1.49 -38.23 2.07
N LEU A 157 1.77 -37.54 3.18
CA LEU A 157 2.49 -38.10 4.32
C LEU A 157 1.71 -39.24 4.98
N PHE A 158 0.40 -39.08 5.23
CA PHE A 158 -0.45 -40.14 5.77
C PHE A 158 -0.44 -41.39 4.87
N THR A 159 -0.53 -41.21 3.55
CA THR A 159 -0.51 -42.30 2.58
C THR A 159 0.85 -42.99 2.53
N ALA A 160 1.95 -42.26 2.75
CA ALA A 160 3.28 -42.83 2.85
C ALA A 160 3.51 -43.59 4.17
N LEU A 161 2.80 -43.21 5.23
CA LEU A 161 2.85 -43.84 6.56
C LEU A 161 1.96 -45.09 6.65
N ASP A 162 0.80 -45.09 5.98
CA ASP A 162 -0.18 -46.19 5.97
C ASP A 162 0.27 -47.33 5.04
N THR A 163 1.33 -48.04 5.45
CA THR A 163 1.92 -49.16 4.69
C THR A 163 0.95 -50.33 4.48
N ASN A 164 -0.02 -50.52 5.37
CA ASN A 164 -1.00 -51.59 5.31
C ASN A 164 -2.30 -51.21 4.57
N ASN A 165 -2.45 -49.94 4.11
CA ASN A 165 -3.64 -49.38 3.47
C ASN A 165 -4.93 -49.59 4.27
N THR A 166 -4.84 -49.56 5.61
CA THR A 166 -6.02 -49.71 6.47
C THR A 166 -6.80 -48.40 6.61
N GLY A 167 -6.23 -47.27 6.18
CA GLY A 167 -6.78 -45.93 6.37
C GLY A 167 -6.62 -45.40 7.79
N MET A 168 -5.85 -46.08 8.63
CA MET A 168 -5.62 -45.80 10.05
C MET A 168 -4.12 -45.99 10.34
N LEU A 169 -3.53 -45.09 11.12
CA LEU A 169 -2.13 -45.20 11.55
C LEU A 169 -2.06 -45.85 12.92
N THR A 170 -1.48 -47.05 12.96
CA THR A 170 -1.20 -47.74 14.21
C THR A 170 0.03 -47.12 14.91
N PRO A 171 0.17 -47.26 16.24
CA PRO A 171 1.34 -46.77 16.97
C PRO A 171 2.67 -47.34 16.46
N GLU A 172 2.62 -48.57 15.93
CA GLU A 172 3.75 -49.31 15.39
C GLU A 172 4.18 -48.74 14.03
N GLU A 173 3.24 -48.49 13.11
CA GLU A 173 3.53 -47.85 11.82
C GLU A 173 4.03 -46.41 11.99
N PHE A 174 3.46 -45.69 12.95
CA PHE A 174 3.92 -44.34 13.29
C PHE A 174 5.34 -44.34 13.87
N SER A 175 5.66 -45.31 14.74
CA SER A 175 6.99 -45.49 15.32
C SER A 175 8.04 -45.89 14.29
N ASP A 176 7.72 -46.83 13.40
CA ASP A 176 8.65 -47.32 12.37
C ASP A 176 8.98 -46.25 11.34
N CYS A 177 8.04 -45.37 11.02
CA CYS A 177 8.29 -44.32 10.05
C CYS A 177 9.08 -43.13 10.62
N LEU A 178 9.03 -42.91 11.93
CA LEU A 178 9.91 -41.96 12.63
C LEU A 178 11.36 -42.45 12.72
N GLN A 179 11.66 -43.71 12.35
CA GLN A 179 13.03 -44.18 12.13
C GLN A 179 13.55 -43.84 10.73
N ASN A 180 12.70 -43.33 9.83
CA ASN A 180 13.10 -42.91 8.50
C ASN A 180 13.54 -41.43 8.52
N ASP A 181 14.84 -41.21 8.34
CA ASP A 181 15.46 -39.88 8.30
C ASP A 181 14.77 -38.91 7.31
N TYR A 182 14.19 -39.43 6.22
CA TYR A 182 13.44 -38.62 5.26
C TYR A 182 12.14 -38.03 5.84
N VAL A 183 11.42 -38.82 6.63
CA VAL A 183 10.13 -38.43 7.22
C VAL A 183 10.34 -37.50 8.39
N VAL A 184 11.37 -37.74 9.20
CA VAL A 184 11.79 -36.81 10.27
C VAL A 184 12.18 -35.45 9.68
N ALA A 185 12.98 -35.43 8.61
CA ALA A 185 13.36 -34.18 7.93
C ALA A 185 12.14 -33.46 7.30
N PHE A 186 11.15 -34.19 6.81
CA PHE A 186 9.92 -33.62 6.29
C PHE A 186 9.06 -33.00 7.40
N LEU A 187 8.91 -33.68 8.55
CA LEU A 187 8.15 -33.18 9.70
C LEU A 187 8.83 -31.96 10.35
N GLU A 188 10.16 -31.96 10.44
CA GLU A 188 10.92 -30.77 10.85
C GLU A 188 10.76 -29.62 9.85
N GLY A 189 10.75 -29.91 8.55
CA GLY A 189 10.46 -28.94 7.49
C GLY A 189 9.03 -28.35 7.55
N ALA A 190 8.08 -29.12 8.07
CA ALA A 190 6.70 -28.68 8.35
C ALA A 190 6.57 -27.92 9.69
N GLY A 191 7.65 -27.79 10.46
CA GLY A 191 7.67 -27.08 11.75
C GLY A 191 7.25 -27.91 12.96
N LEU A 192 7.15 -29.23 12.82
CA LEU A 192 6.83 -30.15 13.91
C LEU A 192 8.13 -30.67 14.54
N THR A 193 8.53 -30.10 15.68
CA THR A 193 9.70 -30.57 16.43
C THR A 193 9.33 -31.80 17.25
N ILE A 194 9.78 -32.98 16.81
CA ILE A 194 9.44 -34.26 17.43
C ILE A 194 10.38 -34.51 18.61
N THR A 195 10.03 -34.02 19.79
CA THR A 195 10.80 -34.27 21.02
C THR A 195 10.31 -35.51 21.78
N ASP A 196 9.04 -35.88 21.62
CA ASP A 196 8.43 -37.07 22.23
C ASP A 196 7.26 -37.60 21.39
N PHE A 197 7.47 -38.78 20.78
CA PHE A 197 6.56 -39.39 19.82
C PHE A 197 5.29 -39.95 20.46
N ARG A 198 5.36 -40.41 21.72
CA ARG A 198 4.20 -40.93 22.44
C ARG A 198 3.20 -39.82 22.74
N THR A 199 3.72 -38.71 23.21
CA THR A 199 2.92 -37.52 23.50
C THR A 199 2.30 -36.94 22.23
N LEU A 200 3.00 -36.99 21.09
CA LEU A 200 2.46 -36.55 19.80
C LEU A 200 1.33 -37.48 19.29
N PHE A 201 1.51 -38.80 19.39
CA PHE A 201 0.49 -39.76 18.96
C PHE A 201 -0.77 -39.67 19.83
N GLU A 202 -0.62 -39.54 21.15
CA GLU A 202 -1.75 -39.31 22.08
C GLU A 202 -2.47 -37.98 21.83
N LEU A 203 -1.79 -36.97 21.31
CA LEU A 203 -2.40 -35.70 20.91
C LEU A 203 -3.20 -35.80 19.61
N LEU A 204 -2.79 -36.68 18.70
CA LEU A 204 -3.46 -36.93 17.41
C LEU A 204 -4.61 -37.94 17.55
N ASP A 205 -4.53 -38.89 18.48
CA ASP A 205 -5.61 -39.85 18.81
C ASP A 205 -6.72 -39.19 19.66
N TYR A 206 -7.46 -38.27 19.04
CA TYR A 206 -8.53 -37.50 19.71
C TYR A 206 -9.67 -38.38 20.24
N ASN A 207 -9.92 -39.53 19.60
CA ASN A 207 -11.00 -40.44 19.95
C ASN A 207 -10.56 -41.57 20.90
N HIS A 208 -9.28 -41.62 21.28
CA HIS A 208 -8.67 -42.66 22.10
C HIS A 208 -8.94 -44.07 21.57
N SER A 209 -9.01 -44.22 20.25
CA SER A 209 -9.26 -45.51 19.61
C SER A 209 -8.03 -46.41 19.61
N GLY A 210 -6.85 -45.85 19.87
CA GLY A 210 -5.57 -46.54 19.76
C GLY A 210 -4.93 -46.42 18.37
N ASP A 211 -5.67 -45.92 17.38
CA ASP A 211 -5.22 -45.69 16.00
C ASP A 211 -5.59 -44.26 15.56
N VAL A 212 -4.77 -43.63 14.70
CA VAL A 212 -5.05 -42.27 14.21
C VAL A 212 -5.64 -42.33 12.81
N SER A 213 -6.86 -41.83 12.63
CA SER A 213 -7.49 -41.75 11.31
C SER A 213 -6.97 -40.56 10.50
N ILE A 214 -7.11 -40.58 9.18
CA ILE A 214 -6.73 -39.45 8.31
C ILE A 214 -7.47 -38.15 8.66
N VAL A 215 -8.67 -38.26 9.22
CA VAL A 215 -9.46 -37.09 9.67
C VAL A 215 -8.84 -36.49 10.92
N ASP A 216 -8.44 -37.34 11.87
CA ASP A 216 -7.79 -36.91 13.11
C ASP A 216 -6.38 -36.38 12.84
N PHE A 217 -5.70 -36.89 11.81
CA PHE A 217 -4.36 -36.45 11.39
C PHE A 217 -4.34 -35.05 10.74
N ILE A 218 -5.45 -34.62 10.14
CA ILE A 218 -5.57 -33.34 9.42
C ILE A 218 -6.27 -32.25 10.28
N ALA A 219 -6.93 -32.65 11.37
CA ALA A 219 -7.70 -31.78 12.26
C ALA A 219 -6.83 -30.85 13.11
#